data_AF-A0A557ZU08-F1
#
_entry.id   AF-A0A557ZU08-F1
#
_cell.length_a   1.000
_cell.length_b   1.000
_cell.length_c   1.000
_cell.angle_alpha   90.00
_cell.angle_beta   90.00
_cell.angle_gamma   90.00
#
_symmetry.space_group_name_H-M   'P 1'
#
loop_
_entity.id
_entity.type
_entity.pdbx_description
1 polymer ?
#
loop_
_entity_poly.entity_id
_entity_poly.type
_entity_poly.pdbx_seq_one_letter_code
_entity_poly.pdbx_strand_id
1 'polypeptide(L)'
;MAPALRHWPSPVVLDHLGLPGSSAGAEHTVLDLARREHVWIKASAPYRSPTTAATTMLGRILAEAGPHRLLWGSDWPWTRHEHGRTYAACLTWLRERVDDQTFHAAVDHNPARLLHWSPTVAAPASPGAERVSGTREVRLDAGKGAKLRPPGRALPGGQRVGARRGGGT
;
A
#
# COMPACT_ATOMS: atom_id res chain seq x y z
N MET A 1 -30.24 -8.25 3.93
CA MET A 1 -28.97 -8.13 4.68
C MET A 1 -28.95 -6.93 5.62
N ALA A 2 -29.26 -5.71 5.16
CA ALA A 2 -29.16 -4.50 5.99
C ALA A 2 -29.91 -4.51 7.34
N PRO A 3 -31.15 -5.04 7.47
CA PRO A 3 -31.82 -5.12 8.78
C PRO A 3 -31.05 -5.92 9.83
N ALA A 4 -30.35 -6.99 9.41
CA ALA A 4 -29.53 -7.79 10.31
C ALA A 4 -28.27 -7.03 10.75
N LEU A 5 -27.62 -6.32 9.81
CA LEU A 5 -26.40 -5.54 10.11
C LEU A 5 -26.66 -4.40 11.10
N ARG A 6 -27.88 -3.85 11.13
CA ARG A 6 -28.25 -2.80 12.09
C ARG A 6 -28.08 -3.24 13.55
N HIS A 7 -28.29 -4.52 13.85
CA HIS A 7 -28.26 -5.05 15.23
C HIS A 7 -27.16 -6.11 15.43
N TRP A 8 -26.17 -6.16 14.53
CA TRP A 8 -25.11 -7.14 14.62
C TRP A 8 -24.27 -6.91 15.90
N PRO A 9 -23.98 -7.94 16.71
CA PRO A 9 -23.40 -7.78 18.04
C PRO A 9 -21.88 -7.53 18.04
N SER A 10 -21.25 -7.42 16.88
CA SER A 10 -19.79 -7.31 16.73
C SER A 10 -19.41 -6.28 15.68
N PRO A 11 -18.14 -5.84 15.61
CA PRO A 11 -17.69 -4.99 14.52
C PRO A 11 -17.94 -5.64 13.16
N VAL A 12 -18.48 -4.84 12.22
CA VAL A 12 -18.68 -5.24 10.81
C VAL A 12 -17.96 -4.27 9.91
N VAL A 13 -17.21 -4.78 8.94
CA VAL A 13 -16.60 -3.96 7.89
C VAL A 13 -17.47 -4.04 6.63
N LEU A 14 -17.97 -2.89 6.18
CA LEU A 14 -18.51 -2.76 4.82
C LEU A 14 -17.35 -2.53 3.86
N ASP A 15 -17.13 -3.50 2.98
CA ASP A 15 -16.05 -3.45 2.02
C ASP A 15 -16.37 -2.52 0.83
N HIS A 16 -15.33 -2.00 0.18
CA HIS A 16 -15.39 -1.20 -1.04
C HIS A 16 -16.39 -0.04 -0.99
N LEU A 17 -16.49 0.62 0.17
CA LEU A 17 -17.47 1.70 0.43
C LEU A 17 -18.94 1.28 0.23
N GLY A 18 -19.23 -0.02 0.31
CA GLY A 18 -20.55 -0.58 0.02
C GLY A 18 -20.84 -0.74 -1.48
N LEU A 19 -19.81 -0.69 -2.32
CA LEU A 19 -19.90 -0.85 -3.78
C LEU A 19 -20.92 0.11 -4.43
N PRO A 20 -20.71 1.44 -4.32
CA PRO A 20 -21.66 2.45 -4.77
C PRO A 20 -21.97 2.33 -6.27
N GLY A 21 -23.19 2.68 -6.66
CA GLY A 21 -23.68 2.55 -8.04
C GLY A 21 -24.03 1.12 -8.49
N SER A 22 -23.85 0.09 -7.64
CA SER A 22 -24.20 -1.30 -7.97
C SER A 22 -25.71 -1.60 -7.90
N SER A 23 -26.47 -0.84 -7.12
CA SER A 23 -27.92 -0.99 -6.98
C SER A 23 -28.57 0.31 -6.52
N ALA A 24 -29.81 0.53 -6.94
CA ALA A 24 -30.59 1.70 -6.55
C ALA A 24 -30.83 1.71 -5.03
N GLY A 25 -30.57 2.84 -4.38
CA GLY A 25 -30.83 3.04 -2.95
C GLY A 25 -29.83 2.39 -1.98
N ALA A 26 -28.84 1.62 -2.46
CA ALA A 26 -27.81 1.02 -1.59
C ALA A 26 -26.99 2.08 -0.85
N GLU A 27 -26.72 3.23 -1.49
CA GLU A 27 -25.98 4.33 -0.86
C GLU A 27 -26.62 4.80 0.44
N HIS A 28 -27.95 5.01 0.43
CA HIS A 28 -28.66 5.44 1.63
C HIS A 28 -28.54 4.41 2.75
N THR A 29 -28.63 3.13 2.41
CA THR A 29 -28.47 2.03 3.36
C THR A 29 -27.05 1.99 3.93
N VAL A 30 -26.01 2.20 3.11
CA VAL A 30 -24.63 2.20 3.56
C VAL A 30 -24.35 3.40 4.48
N LEU A 31 -24.87 4.59 4.16
CA LEU A 31 -24.72 5.78 5.00
C LEU A 31 -25.44 5.63 6.34
N ASP A 32 -26.64 5.06 6.32
CA ASP A 32 -27.39 4.66 7.51
C ASP A 32 -26.59 3.71 8.41
N LEU A 33 -25.90 2.74 7.82
CA LEU A 33 -25.07 1.79 8.55
C LEU A 33 -23.78 2.46 9.05
N ALA A 34 -23.14 3.33 8.26
CA ALA A 34 -21.89 4.00 8.61
C ALA A 34 -22.00 4.86 9.88
N ARG A 35 -23.19 5.42 10.16
CA ARG A 35 -23.48 6.14 11.41
C ARG A 35 -23.41 5.27 12.67
N ARG A 36 -23.47 3.94 12.55
CA ARG A 36 -23.48 3.03 13.69
C ARG A 36 -22.07 2.78 14.21
N GLU A 37 -21.94 2.67 15.52
CA GLU A 37 -20.64 2.55 16.19
C GLU A 37 -19.90 1.25 15.90
N HIS A 38 -20.63 0.16 15.62
CA HIS A 38 -20.04 -1.13 15.28
C HIS A 38 -19.75 -1.30 13.78
N VAL A 39 -20.08 -0.31 12.95
CA VAL A 39 -19.88 -0.39 11.50
C VAL A 39 -18.64 0.39 11.09
N TRP A 40 -17.75 -0.30 10.41
CA TRP A 40 -16.52 0.20 9.82
C TRP A 40 -16.65 0.19 8.30
N ILE A 41 -15.99 1.13 7.63
CA ILE A 41 -16.02 1.20 6.16
C ILE A 41 -14.60 1.11 5.63
N LYS A 42 -14.36 0.23 4.65
CA LYS A 42 -13.06 0.11 3.99
C LYS A 42 -13.05 0.82 2.64
N ALA A 43 -12.31 1.92 2.56
CA ALA A 43 -11.97 2.61 1.33
C ALA A 43 -10.98 1.78 0.52
N SER A 44 -11.51 0.99 -0.42
CA SER A 44 -10.75 0.08 -1.25
C SER A 44 -11.46 -0.14 -2.57
N ALA A 45 -10.73 -0.69 -3.55
CA ALA A 45 -11.25 -1.07 -4.86
C ALA A 45 -12.16 -0.02 -5.56
N PRO A 46 -11.78 1.28 -5.60
CA PRO A 46 -12.64 2.32 -6.20
C PRO A 46 -12.97 2.03 -7.68
N TYR A 47 -12.12 1.27 -8.35
CA TYR A 47 -12.28 0.83 -9.75
C TYR A 47 -13.37 -0.23 -9.97
N ARG A 48 -13.97 -0.79 -8.90
CA ARG A 48 -15.12 -1.71 -9.00
C ARG A 48 -16.46 -0.97 -9.07
N SER A 49 -16.46 0.33 -8.81
CA SER A 49 -17.64 1.18 -8.90
C SER A 49 -17.62 1.99 -10.20
N PRO A 50 -18.77 2.51 -10.68
CA PRO A 50 -18.80 3.49 -11.75
C PRO A 50 -17.85 4.65 -11.46
N THR A 51 -17.36 5.29 -12.53
CA THR A 51 -16.48 6.46 -12.42
C THR A 51 -17.07 7.47 -11.45
N THR A 52 -16.21 8.02 -10.58
CA THR A 52 -16.51 8.95 -9.47
C THR A 52 -17.37 8.41 -8.32
N ALA A 53 -18.18 7.36 -8.48
CA ALA A 53 -19.11 6.88 -7.46
C ALA A 53 -18.43 6.58 -6.11
N ALA A 54 -17.28 5.89 -6.13
CA ALA A 54 -16.48 5.63 -4.93
C ALA A 54 -15.95 6.92 -4.27
N THR A 55 -15.56 7.93 -5.06
CA THR A 55 -15.07 9.21 -4.53
C THR A 55 -16.20 9.99 -3.86
N THR A 56 -17.36 10.06 -4.51
CA THR A 56 -18.57 10.68 -3.94
C THR A 56 -18.99 9.99 -2.65
N MET A 57 -19.00 8.65 -2.65
CA MET A 57 -19.40 7.86 -1.49
C MET A 57 -18.44 8.08 -0.30
N LEU A 58 -17.12 8.10 -0.55
CA LEU A 58 -16.13 8.42 0.48
C LEU A 58 -16.39 9.78 1.12
N GLY A 59 -16.64 10.83 0.32
CA GLY A 59 -16.95 12.16 0.82
C GLY A 59 -18.21 12.19 1.69
N ARG A 60 -19.27 11.49 1.27
CA ARG A 60 -20.52 11.38 2.05
C ARG A 60 -20.33 10.62 3.37
N ILE A 61 -19.58 9.52 3.36
CA ILE A 61 -19.26 8.77 4.58
C ILE A 61 -18.50 9.65 5.57
N LEU A 62 -17.48 10.39 5.09
CA LEU A 62 -16.72 11.30 5.94
C LEU A 62 -17.60 12.42 6.52
N ALA A 63 -18.51 12.98 5.72
CA ALA A 63 -19.44 14.01 6.18
C ALA A 63 -20.46 13.48 7.21
N GLU A 64 -20.96 12.26 7.05
CA GLU A 64 -22.05 11.72 7.89
C GLU A 64 -21.57 10.91 9.11
N ALA A 65 -20.40 10.28 9.03
CA ALA A 65 -19.89 9.35 10.05
C ALA A 65 -18.47 9.69 10.55
N GLY A 66 -17.77 10.61 9.88
CA GLY A 66 -16.41 10.98 10.22
C GLY A 66 -15.36 9.90 9.89
N PRO A 67 -14.07 10.18 10.17
CA PRO A 67 -12.96 9.30 9.78
C PRO A 67 -12.67 8.17 10.78
N HIS A 68 -13.28 8.16 11.97
CA HIS A 68 -12.90 7.29 13.09
C HIS A 68 -13.05 5.78 12.86
N ARG A 69 -13.88 5.39 11.89
CA ARG A 69 -14.10 3.99 11.49
C ARG A 69 -13.84 3.76 10.00
N LEU A 70 -13.10 4.67 9.37
CA LEU A 70 -12.60 4.50 8.02
C LEU A 70 -11.36 3.60 8.03
N LEU A 71 -11.30 2.66 7.12
CA LEU A 71 -10.14 1.80 6.86
C LEU A 71 -9.70 2.01 5.41
N TRP A 72 -8.49 1.57 5.08
CA TRP A 72 -8.02 1.51 3.71
C TRP A 72 -7.55 0.09 3.33
N GLY A 73 -7.64 -0.25 2.04
CA GLY A 73 -7.02 -1.45 1.50
C GLY A 73 -6.80 -1.36 0.00
N SER A 74 -5.73 -1.99 -0.49
CA SER A 74 -5.40 -1.99 -1.92
C SER A 74 -6.34 -2.84 -2.77
N ASP A 75 -7.02 -3.82 -2.16
CA ASP A 75 -7.74 -4.91 -2.83
C ASP A 75 -6.85 -5.80 -3.72
N TRP A 76 -5.54 -5.88 -3.42
CA TRP A 76 -4.63 -6.80 -4.09
C TRP A 76 -5.12 -8.27 -3.94
N PRO A 77 -5.07 -9.12 -4.98
CA PRO A 77 -4.42 -8.95 -6.28
C PRO A 77 -5.28 -8.24 -7.36
N TRP A 78 -6.28 -7.46 -6.96
CA TRP A 78 -7.22 -6.77 -7.83
C TRP A 78 -7.98 -7.73 -8.73
N THR A 79 -8.43 -8.85 -8.17
CA THR A 79 -9.04 -9.97 -8.93
C THR A 79 -10.13 -9.47 -9.89
N ARG A 80 -10.01 -9.85 -11.16
CA ARG A 80 -10.81 -9.41 -12.33
C ARG A 80 -10.57 -7.97 -12.82
N HIS A 81 -9.61 -7.27 -12.25
CA HIS A 81 -9.21 -5.90 -12.59
C HIS A 81 -7.69 -5.71 -12.53
N GLU A 82 -6.91 -6.75 -12.83
CA GLU A 82 -5.46 -6.82 -12.60
C GLU A 82 -4.69 -5.78 -13.45
N HIS A 83 -5.19 -5.49 -14.65
CA HIS A 83 -4.49 -4.66 -15.63
C HIS A 83 -4.34 -3.21 -15.15
N GLY A 84 -3.10 -2.72 -15.16
CA GLY A 84 -2.78 -1.32 -14.85
C GLY A 84 -2.99 -0.94 -13.38
N ARG A 85 -3.13 -1.92 -12.47
CA ARG A 85 -3.25 -1.66 -11.03
C ARG A 85 -1.93 -1.81 -10.32
N THR A 86 -1.69 -0.88 -9.40
CA THR A 86 -0.52 -0.90 -8.53
C THR A 86 -0.96 -0.52 -7.12
N TYR A 87 -0.20 -0.99 -6.13
CA TYR A 87 -0.41 -0.61 -4.74
C TYR A 87 -0.33 0.92 -4.58
N ALA A 88 0.70 1.52 -5.20
CA ALA A 88 0.92 2.97 -5.17
C ALA A 88 -0.29 3.75 -5.70
N ALA A 89 -0.87 3.37 -6.84
CA ALA A 89 -2.05 4.04 -7.38
C ALA A 89 -3.27 3.95 -6.45
N CYS A 90 -3.47 2.81 -5.78
CA CYS A 90 -4.56 2.64 -4.81
C CYS A 90 -4.37 3.50 -3.55
N LEU A 91 -3.12 3.65 -3.11
CA LEU A 91 -2.78 4.48 -1.95
C LEU A 91 -2.90 5.97 -2.28
N THR A 92 -2.37 6.38 -3.44
CA THR A 92 -2.49 7.74 -3.98
C THR A 92 -3.96 8.14 -4.13
N TRP A 93 -4.83 7.24 -4.60
CA TRP A 93 -6.26 7.52 -4.69
C TRP A 93 -6.85 8.00 -3.37
N LEU A 94 -6.56 7.33 -2.24
CA LEU A 94 -7.05 7.80 -0.94
C LEU A 94 -6.38 9.11 -0.54
N ARG A 95 -5.04 9.18 -0.68
CA ARG A 95 -4.26 10.34 -0.22
C ARG A 95 -4.66 11.66 -0.87
N GLU A 96 -5.06 11.64 -2.13
CA GLU A 96 -5.53 12.83 -2.84
C GLU A 96 -6.93 13.32 -2.40
N ARG A 97 -7.65 12.53 -1.60
CA ARG A 97 -9.08 12.75 -1.30
C ARG A 97 -9.37 13.06 0.15
N VAL A 98 -8.38 12.94 1.03
CA VAL A 98 -8.53 13.17 2.47
C VAL A 98 -7.32 13.94 2.99
N ASP A 99 -7.47 14.61 4.14
CA ASP A 99 -6.33 15.23 4.83
C ASP A 99 -5.36 14.17 5.40
N ASP A 100 -4.14 14.61 5.75
CA ASP A 100 -3.09 13.72 6.27
C ASP A 100 -3.54 13.00 7.55
N GLN A 101 -4.30 13.67 8.44
CA GLN A 101 -4.79 13.05 9.67
C GLN A 101 -5.73 11.87 9.38
N THR A 102 -6.69 12.06 8.47
CA THR A 102 -7.64 11.05 8.03
C THR A 102 -6.93 9.93 7.28
N PHE A 103 -5.96 10.27 6.43
CA PHE A 103 -5.13 9.27 5.75
C PHE A 103 -4.41 8.37 6.75
N HIS A 104 -3.68 8.94 7.70
CA HIS A 104 -2.97 8.19 8.76
C HIS A 104 -3.93 7.39 9.63
N ALA A 105 -5.09 7.96 9.97
CA ALA A 105 -6.11 7.23 10.70
C ALA A 105 -6.56 5.97 9.93
N ALA A 106 -6.88 6.10 8.64
CA ALA A 106 -7.42 5.00 7.84
C ALA A 106 -6.43 3.87 7.53
N VAL A 107 -5.14 4.19 7.37
CA VAL A 107 -4.11 3.20 6.99
C VAL A 107 -3.43 2.51 8.18
N ASP A 108 -3.46 3.11 9.37
CA ASP A 108 -2.69 2.65 10.53
C ASP A 108 -3.50 2.61 11.83
N HIS A 109 -3.91 3.77 12.35
CA HIS A 109 -4.52 3.85 13.69
C HIS A 109 -5.86 3.09 13.79
N ASN A 110 -6.75 3.27 12.82
CA ASN A 110 -8.07 2.63 12.79
C ASN A 110 -7.98 1.09 12.63
N PRO A 111 -7.20 0.53 11.68
CA PRO A 111 -7.06 -0.93 11.61
C PRO A 111 -6.41 -1.53 12.86
N ALA A 112 -5.44 -0.85 13.48
CA ALA A 112 -4.87 -1.29 14.76
C ALA A 112 -5.94 -1.37 15.86
N ARG A 113 -6.81 -0.35 15.96
CA ARG A 113 -7.94 -0.33 16.90
C ARG A 113 -8.97 -1.43 16.64
N LEU A 114 -9.36 -1.63 15.38
CA LEU A 114 -10.35 -2.63 15.01
C LEU A 114 -9.85 -4.06 15.26
N LEU A 115 -8.59 -4.34 14.91
CA LEU A 115 -8.00 -5.67 15.00
C LEU A 115 -7.40 -5.96 16.38
N HIS A 116 -7.46 -4.99 17.31
CA HIS A 116 -6.75 -5.03 18.58
C HIS A 116 -5.26 -5.35 18.42
N TRP A 117 -4.67 -4.83 17.33
CA TRP A 117 -3.28 -5.04 16.99
C TRP A 117 -2.42 -3.96 17.64
N SER A 118 -1.39 -4.36 18.37
CA SER A 118 -0.33 -3.46 18.86
C SER A 118 1.02 -3.99 18.38
N PRO A 119 1.61 -3.43 17.30
CA PRO A 119 2.89 -3.91 16.82
C PRO A 119 3.97 -3.45 17.80
N THR A 120 4.71 -4.39 18.38
CA THR A 120 5.97 -4.03 19.04
C THR A 120 6.96 -3.66 17.95
N VAL A 121 7.17 -2.36 17.72
CA VAL A 121 8.32 -1.92 16.93
C VAL A 121 9.55 -2.22 17.77
N ALA A 122 10.37 -3.17 17.32
CA ALA A 122 11.67 -3.40 17.92
C ALA A 122 12.44 -2.07 17.87
N ALA A 123 12.94 -1.62 19.03
CA ALA A 123 13.75 -0.42 19.08
C ALA A 123 14.90 -0.54 18.07
N PRO A 124 15.26 0.53 17.33
CA PRO A 124 16.43 0.48 16.48
C PRO A 124 17.62 0.07 17.33
N ALA A 125 18.41 -0.90 16.85
CA ALA A 125 19.63 -1.29 17.52
C ALA A 125 20.50 -0.05 17.73
N SER A 126 20.87 0.24 18.97
CA SER A 126 21.73 1.38 19.29
C SER A 126 23.00 1.34 18.41
N PRO A 127 23.37 2.45 17.75
CA PRO A 127 24.62 2.49 16.99
C PRO A 127 25.78 2.50 18.00
N GLY A 128 26.33 1.32 18.31
CA GLY A 128 27.41 1.22 19.30
C GLY A 128 27.98 -0.18 19.58
N ALA A 129 27.61 -1.22 18.84
CA ALA A 129 28.29 -2.52 18.94
C ALA A 129 29.31 -2.65 17.79
N GLU A 130 30.45 -1.98 17.96
CA GLU A 130 31.62 -2.20 17.14
C GLU A 130 32.04 -3.67 17.28
N ARG A 131 31.88 -4.44 16.20
CA ARG A 131 32.31 -5.84 16.17
C ARG A 131 33.83 -5.83 16.04
N VAL A 132 34.54 -5.89 17.17
CA VAL A 132 35.98 -6.22 17.19
C VAL A 132 36.12 -7.63 16.61
N SER A 133 36.46 -7.70 15.33
CA SER A 133 36.77 -8.94 14.64
C SER A 133 38.19 -9.35 15.04
N GLY A 134 38.29 -10.25 16.00
CA GLY A 134 39.55 -10.90 16.37
C GLY A 134 40.19 -11.59 15.16
N THR A 135 41.47 -11.29 14.94
CA THR A 135 42.34 -11.91 13.95
C THR A 135 42.40 -13.42 14.21
N ARG A 136 41.90 -14.25 13.29
CA ARG A 136 42.28 -15.66 13.24
C ARG A 136 43.61 -15.76 12.50
N GLU A 137 44.68 -16.08 13.21
CA GLU A 137 45.93 -16.55 12.61
C GLU A 137 45.64 -17.80 11.76
N VAL A 138 45.92 -17.71 10.47
CA VAL A 138 46.00 -18.86 9.58
C VAL A 138 47.46 -19.28 9.54
N ARG A 139 47.77 -20.41 10.19
CA ARG A 139 49.07 -21.07 10.11
C ARG A 139 49.18 -21.70 8.72
N LEU A 140 50.03 -21.13 7.86
CA LEU A 140 50.35 -21.69 6.54
C LEU A 140 51.54 -22.64 6.67
N ASP A 141 51.31 -23.92 6.38
CA ASP A 141 52.33 -24.94 6.21
C ASP A 141 53.05 -24.75 4.85
N ALA A 142 54.37 -24.91 4.85
CA ALA A 142 55.23 -24.60 3.72
C ALA A 142 55.28 -25.78 2.74
N GLY A 143 54.64 -25.63 1.58
CA GLY A 143 54.62 -26.66 0.54
C GLY A 143 54.58 -26.11 -0.88
N LYS A 144 55.78 -25.82 -1.41
CA LYS A 144 56.19 -25.81 -2.84
C LYS A 144 55.25 -25.20 -3.90
N GLY A 145 55.76 -24.15 -4.57
CA GLY A 145 55.80 -24.16 -6.04
C GLY A 145 55.01 -23.10 -6.80
N ALA A 146 55.64 -21.92 -6.94
CA ALA A 146 55.87 -21.25 -8.23
C ALA A 146 54.72 -20.61 -9.06
N LYS A 147 54.85 -19.27 -9.16
CA LYS A 147 54.68 -18.36 -10.33
C LYS A 147 53.40 -17.51 -10.43
N LEU A 148 53.59 -16.24 -10.07
CA LEU A 148 52.77 -15.07 -10.36
C LEU A 148 52.73 -14.74 -11.87
N ARG A 149 51.56 -14.37 -12.38
CA ARG A 149 51.36 -13.57 -13.61
C ARG A 149 50.55 -12.31 -13.26
N PRO A 150 50.88 -11.13 -13.81
CA PRO A 150 50.20 -9.86 -13.50
C PRO A 150 48.91 -9.67 -14.32
N PRO A 151 48.04 -8.71 -13.95
CA PRO A 151 46.72 -8.54 -14.57
C PRO A 151 46.81 -7.90 -15.97
N GLY A 152 46.03 -8.46 -16.90
CA GLY A 152 45.86 -7.97 -18.26
C GLY A 152 44.88 -6.79 -18.34
N ARG A 153 45.45 -5.65 -18.72
CA ARG A 153 44.94 -4.41 -19.34
C ARG A 153 43.50 -4.39 -19.91
N ALA A 154 42.82 -3.26 -19.68
CA ALA A 154 41.58 -2.83 -20.33
C ALA A 154 41.79 -2.21 -21.74
N LEU A 155 40.65 -1.96 -22.42
CA LEU A 155 40.32 -1.04 -23.55
C LEU A 155 40.03 -1.72 -24.92
N PRO A 156 39.34 -1.07 -25.90
CA PRO A 156 38.37 0.06 -25.87
C PRO A 156 37.17 -0.07 -26.86
N GLY A 157 36.17 0.82 -26.71
CA GLY A 157 35.80 1.78 -27.78
C GLY A 157 34.65 1.50 -28.76
N GLY A 158 33.82 2.56 -28.93
CA GLY A 158 33.22 3.00 -30.19
C GLY A 158 31.74 2.63 -30.39
N GLN A 159 30.87 3.44 -30.99
CA GLN A 159 30.82 4.86 -31.37
C GLN A 159 29.35 5.15 -31.76
N ARG A 160 28.91 6.40 -31.62
CA ARG A 160 27.63 6.97 -32.09
C ARG A 160 27.40 6.78 -33.59
N VAL A 161 26.14 6.68 -34.03
CA VAL A 161 25.63 7.34 -35.25
C VAL A 161 24.14 7.67 -35.08
N GLY A 162 23.74 8.90 -35.42
CA GLY A 162 22.35 9.32 -35.59
C GLY A 162 21.95 9.40 -37.06
N ALA A 163 20.65 9.53 -37.34
CA ALA A 163 20.17 10.04 -38.63
C ALA A 163 18.79 10.71 -38.48
N ARG A 164 18.73 11.95 -38.95
CA ARG A 164 17.52 12.73 -39.27
C ARG A 164 17.02 12.39 -40.68
N ARG A 165 15.74 12.74 -40.93
CA ARG A 165 15.06 13.26 -42.16
C ARG A 165 13.75 12.49 -42.40
N GLY A 166 12.65 13.07 -42.88
CA GLY A 166 12.28 14.41 -43.37
C GLY A 166 10.76 14.61 -43.14
N GLY A 167 10.11 15.76 -43.33
CA GLY A 167 10.35 16.85 -44.28
C GLY A 167 9.45 16.66 -45.51
N GLY A 168 8.25 17.27 -45.52
CA GLY A 168 7.33 17.26 -46.66
C GLY A 168 6.40 18.47 -46.65
N THR A 169 6.74 19.46 -47.47
CA THR A 169 5.87 20.31 -48.32
C THR A 169 6.76 20.93 -49.38
#